data_AF-A0A6P0WXD3-F1
#
_entry.id   AF-A0A6P0WXD3-F1
#
_cell.length_a   1.000
_cell.length_b   1.000
_cell.length_c   1.000
_cell.angle_alpha   90.00
_cell.angle_beta   90.00
_cell.angle_gamma   90.00
#
_symmetry.space_group_name_H-M   'P 1'
#
loop_
_entity.id
_entity.type
_entity.pdbx_description
1 polymer ?
#
loop_
_entity_poly.entity_id
_entity_poly.type
_entity_poly.pdbx_seq_one_letter_code
_entity_poly.pdbx_strand_id
1 'polypeptide(L)'
;MPPDFLRRFNADGTFTYDPAAGFDGTDSFFYSLSNAGGSDVAEVEFTVDDVIWFIDNSAGGSTNEGTLENPFTSLAAFNSANDGVGNNPEAGDNIFLYSGSSNYTGGVTLLDNQTLIGQGVTGTSLENELGITLAPFSSSSLPSIGGTDPVITNASGDGITLASGNTIRGLNINNTSGDGISGSNVSDIAISEVDISNTGVHGIDLNTVTNFTYEDSEIIEAGNENAENSIHIRNLFGTNLIEDVRLDEINESGIDIRNNTTDDGTTDSLTIRRLTVEEHSGNFGEDGILAEANGTSNLTLLIDDSDFDINEDGSLGVLVNSQGTATLDLTIQNSTFNAGDANGTGSIQVNNAGNSNATVVIDNNDINNSNGNSINVLNNDNATSVTTISNNEIDGDSTDNTGFGIRVLQDENGSQTVLIDNNTIDTHNFTAILLNARDGNGVLNATVTNNTNTTEPLFEFEAGFAATSEDQNTLNVSLSGNDFNGRNNFSGTEDIALNQFDSSTLNVTQASTANLSALNNGNTVGITGSVNFNQPAPPTP
;
A
#
# COMPACT_ATOMS: atom_id res chain seq x y z
N MET A 1 -14.44 51.88 8.69
CA MET A 1 -13.49 51.15 9.56
C MET A 1 -13.99 51.23 11.00
N PRO A 2 -14.17 50.09 11.70
CA PRO A 2 -13.79 50.10 13.12
C PRO A 2 -12.32 50.55 13.18
N PRO A 3 -11.94 51.42 14.11
CA PRO A 3 -10.65 52.12 14.07
C PRO A 3 -9.38 51.26 14.29
N ASP A 4 -9.45 49.93 14.28
CA ASP A 4 -8.42 49.07 14.90
C ASP A 4 -7.44 48.34 13.95
N PHE A 5 -7.62 48.32 12.62
CA PHE A 5 -6.76 47.50 11.73
C PHE A 5 -5.63 48.26 10.99
N LEU A 6 -5.73 49.60 10.90
CA LEU A 6 -4.65 50.42 10.36
C LEU A 6 -3.65 50.77 11.48
N ARG A 7 -2.59 49.97 11.62
CA ARG A 7 -1.64 50.11 12.74
C ARG A 7 -0.77 51.37 12.65
N ARG A 8 -0.48 51.90 11.45
CA ARG A 8 0.35 53.12 11.28
C ARG A 8 0.20 53.73 9.89
N PHE A 9 0.15 55.06 9.79
CA PHE A 9 0.35 55.82 8.55
C PHE A 9 1.60 56.70 8.68
N ASN A 10 2.57 56.51 7.79
CA ASN A 10 3.88 57.16 7.80
C ASN A 10 3.89 58.45 6.96
N ALA A 11 4.82 59.35 7.24
CA ALA A 11 4.95 60.64 6.52
C ALA A 11 5.34 60.49 5.03
N ASP A 12 5.86 59.33 4.63
CA ASP A 12 6.17 58.96 3.24
C ASP A 12 4.97 58.35 2.50
N GLY A 13 3.80 58.24 3.16
CA GLY A 13 2.58 57.68 2.59
C GLY A 13 2.44 56.16 2.71
N THR A 14 3.40 55.46 3.33
CA THR A 14 3.29 54.03 3.63
C THR A 14 2.38 53.79 4.83
N PHE A 15 1.69 52.66 4.85
CA PHE A 15 0.86 52.25 5.98
C PHE A 15 1.03 50.76 6.27
N THR A 16 0.71 50.38 7.50
CA THR A 16 0.65 48.98 7.92
C THR A 16 -0.80 48.62 8.19
N TYR A 17 -1.28 47.60 7.50
CA TYR A 17 -2.57 46.98 7.72
C TYR A 17 -2.33 45.60 8.33
N ASP A 18 -3.05 45.32 9.42
CA ASP A 18 -3.05 44.02 10.06
C ASP A 18 -4.52 43.65 10.29
N PRO A 19 -5.06 42.68 9.51
CA PRO A 19 -6.47 42.31 9.61
C PRO A 19 -6.77 41.68 10.98
N ALA A 20 -8.06 41.55 11.30
CA ALA A 20 -8.45 40.68 12.42
C ALA A 20 -7.96 39.25 12.16
N ALA A 21 -7.65 38.50 13.22
CA ALA A 21 -7.41 37.07 13.12
C ALA A 21 -8.53 36.41 12.31
N GLY A 22 -8.16 35.52 11.39
CA GLY A 22 -9.08 34.79 10.51
C GLY A 22 -9.94 35.63 9.56
N PHE A 23 -9.59 36.88 9.30
CA PHE A 23 -10.30 37.66 8.28
C PHE A 23 -9.75 37.35 6.89
N ASP A 24 -10.65 36.90 6.01
CA ASP A 24 -10.49 36.80 4.58
C ASP A 24 -11.59 37.64 3.87
N GLY A 25 -11.35 38.00 2.62
CA GLY A 25 -12.26 38.79 1.80
C GLY A 25 -11.82 40.22 1.52
N THR A 26 -12.77 41.03 1.04
CA THR A 26 -12.49 42.39 0.56
C THR A 26 -12.54 43.41 1.68
N ASP A 27 -11.51 44.24 1.79
CA ASP A 27 -11.46 45.39 2.67
C ASP A 27 -11.08 46.67 1.90
N SER A 28 -11.37 47.81 2.50
CA SER A 28 -11.11 49.11 1.91
C SER A 28 -10.78 50.18 2.95
N PHE A 29 -10.01 51.17 2.52
CA PHE A 29 -9.84 52.40 3.29
C PHE A 29 -9.83 53.62 2.38
N PHE A 30 -10.24 54.75 2.95
CA PHE A 30 -10.17 56.04 2.29
C PHE A 30 -8.93 56.81 2.76
N TYR A 31 -8.28 57.51 1.84
CA TYR A 31 -7.22 58.47 2.15
C TYR A 31 -7.52 59.82 1.50
N SER A 32 -6.96 60.90 2.06
CA SER A 32 -7.10 62.23 1.50
C SER A 32 -5.75 62.82 1.15
N LEU A 33 -5.64 63.38 -0.06
CA LEU A 33 -4.48 64.13 -0.52
C LEU A 33 -4.81 65.62 -0.52
N SER A 34 -3.96 66.44 0.11
CA SER A 34 -4.10 67.90 0.14
C SER A 34 -2.87 68.59 -0.44
N ASN A 35 -3.07 69.64 -1.23
CA ASN A 35 -2.02 70.55 -1.67
C ASN A 35 -2.53 72.01 -1.68
N ALA A 36 -1.72 72.96 -2.17
CA ALA A 36 -2.09 74.37 -2.22
C ALA A 36 -3.32 74.67 -3.11
N GLY A 37 -3.73 73.72 -3.96
CA GLY A 37 -4.89 73.82 -4.85
C GLY A 37 -6.17 73.17 -4.34
N GLY A 38 -6.14 72.40 -3.24
CA GLY A 38 -7.32 71.75 -2.66
C GLY A 38 -7.04 70.41 -2.01
N SER A 39 -8.10 69.70 -1.62
CA SER A 39 -8.04 68.33 -1.09
C SER A 39 -8.97 67.42 -1.89
N ASP A 40 -8.56 66.17 -2.07
CA ASP A 40 -9.38 65.11 -2.69
C ASP A 40 -9.37 63.85 -1.81
N VAL A 41 -10.34 62.98 -1.98
CA VAL A 41 -10.49 61.70 -1.25
C VAL A 41 -10.56 60.56 -2.24
N ALA A 42 -9.75 59.52 -2.02
CA ALA A 42 -9.75 58.32 -2.83
C ALA A 42 -9.88 57.07 -1.94
N GLU A 43 -10.42 56.01 -2.52
CA GLU A 43 -10.58 54.69 -1.91
C GLU A 43 -9.48 53.75 -2.42
N VAL A 44 -8.95 52.94 -1.51
CA VAL A 44 -8.13 51.79 -1.82
C VAL A 44 -8.93 50.56 -1.41
N GLU A 45 -9.15 49.66 -2.37
CA GLU A 45 -9.79 48.36 -2.17
C GLU A 45 -8.73 47.27 -2.38
N PHE A 46 -8.75 46.24 -1.53
CA PHE A 46 -7.86 45.09 -1.61
C PHE A 46 -8.54 43.85 -1.01
N THR A 47 -7.99 42.68 -1.33
CA THR A 47 -8.50 41.39 -0.85
C THR A 47 -7.44 40.75 0.04
N VAL A 48 -7.89 40.22 1.18
CA VAL A 48 -7.13 39.29 2.02
C VAL A 48 -7.64 37.89 1.66
N ASP A 49 -6.74 36.95 1.46
CA ASP A 49 -7.05 35.58 1.11
C ASP A 49 -6.03 34.66 1.79
N ASP A 50 -6.24 33.34 1.72
CA ASP A 50 -5.32 32.32 2.20
C ASP A 50 -4.91 32.49 3.68
N VAL A 51 -5.86 32.30 4.60
CA VAL A 51 -5.60 32.38 6.05
C VAL A 51 -4.62 31.28 6.47
N ILE A 52 -3.66 31.65 7.34
CA ILE A 52 -2.73 30.72 7.99
C ILE A 52 -2.90 30.81 9.50
N TRP A 53 -3.17 29.67 10.12
CA TRP A 53 -3.24 29.51 11.57
C TRP A 53 -1.93 28.97 12.13
N PHE A 54 -1.36 29.66 13.10
CA PHE A 54 -0.07 29.31 13.69
C PHE A 54 -0.25 28.65 15.06
N ILE A 55 0.44 27.54 15.27
CA ILE A 55 0.44 26.80 16.54
C ILE A 55 1.88 26.64 17.04
N ASP A 56 2.20 27.27 18.18
CA ASP A 56 3.53 27.26 18.79
C ASP A 56 3.44 27.12 20.32
N ASN A 57 3.76 25.94 20.85
CA ASN A 57 3.75 25.70 22.29
C ASN A 57 4.92 26.35 23.06
N SER A 58 5.84 27.00 22.35
CA SER A 58 6.93 27.78 22.94
C SER A 58 6.62 29.28 23.05
N ALA A 59 5.51 29.75 22.45
CA ALA A 59 5.11 31.15 22.38
C ALA A 59 4.58 31.69 23.72
N GLY A 60 5.49 31.82 24.70
CA GLY A 60 5.19 32.40 26.01
C GLY A 60 4.68 33.83 25.90
N GLY A 61 3.44 34.06 26.34
CA GLY A 61 2.80 35.38 26.35
C GLY A 61 1.84 35.65 25.18
N SER A 62 1.64 34.68 24.29
CA SER A 62 0.62 34.75 23.23
C SER A 62 -0.80 34.92 23.82
N THR A 63 -1.65 35.68 23.12
CA THR A 63 -3.08 35.81 23.41
C THR A 63 -3.94 34.65 22.88
N ASN A 64 -3.35 33.64 22.23
CA ASN A 64 -4.03 32.49 21.61
C ASN A 64 -5.06 32.90 20.54
N GLU A 65 -4.67 33.79 19.65
CA GLU A 65 -5.50 34.23 18.52
C GLU A 65 -5.21 33.44 17.23
N GLY A 66 -4.19 32.58 17.22
CA GLY A 66 -3.80 31.79 16.05
C GLY A 66 -3.06 32.59 14.97
N THR A 67 -2.73 33.85 15.23
CA THR A 67 -1.99 34.70 14.29
C THR A 67 -0.48 34.48 14.42
N LEU A 68 0.30 34.98 13.46
CA LEU A 68 1.77 34.90 13.51
C LEU A 68 2.37 35.57 14.77
N GLU A 69 1.79 36.68 15.24
CA GLU A 69 2.25 37.38 16.46
C GLU A 69 1.69 36.73 17.74
N ASN A 70 0.50 36.15 17.68
CA ASN A 70 -0.18 35.50 18.82
C ASN A 70 -0.68 34.10 18.44
N PRO A 71 0.22 33.12 18.24
CA PRO A 71 -0.15 31.77 17.81
C PRO A 71 -0.94 31.04 18.90
N PHE A 72 -1.70 30.01 18.53
CA PHE A 72 -2.24 29.08 19.51
C PHE A 72 -1.09 28.38 20.25
N THR A 73 -1.15 28.32 21.57
CA THR A 73 -0.07 27.73 22.38
C THR A 73 -0.26 26.22 22.62
N SER A 74 -1.30 25.61 22.05
CA SER A 74 -1.60 24.18 22.16
C SER A 74 -2.60 23.73 21.10
N LEU A 75 -2.60 22.44 20.75
CA LEU A 75 -3.61 21.84 19.88
C LEU A 75 -5.01 21.94 20.50
N ALA A 76 -5.15 21.84 21.83
CA ALA A 76 -6.45 22.00 22.49
C ALA A 76 -7.06 23.39 22.28
N ALA A 77 -6.24 24.44 22.26
CA ALA A 77 -6.69 25.80 21.96
C ALA A 77 -7.12 25.93 20.50
N PHE A 78 -6.33 25.37 19.57
CA PHE A 78 -6.68 25.31 18.16
C PHE A 78 -7.97 24.54 17.92
N ASN A 79 -8.10 23.29 18.42
CA ASN A 79 -9.30 22.46 18.28
C ASN A 79 -10.57 23.15 18.82
N SER A 80 -10.45 23.94 19.89
CA SER A 80 -11.59 24.69 20.43
C SER A 80 -12.04 25.83 19.52
N ALA A 81 -11.14 26.35 18.68
CA ALA A 81 -11.42 27.37 17.69
C ALA A 81 -11.73 26.78 16.31
N ASN A 82 -11.29 25.57 15.96
CA ASN A 82 -11.47 24.95 14.65
C ASN A 82 -12.92 24.47 14.40
N ASP A 83 -13.86 25.42 14.35
CA ASP A 83 -15.30 25.17 14.29
C ASP A 83 -15.99 25.81 13.07
N GLY A 84 -15.25 26.56 12.23
CA GLY A 84 -15.78 27.26 11.06
C GLY A 84 -16.80 28.37 11.37
N VAL A 85 -16.80 28.92 12.59
CA VAL A 85 -17.77 29.96 13.01
C VAL A 85 -17.12 31.34 13.05
N GLY A 86 -17.58 32.24 12.19
CA GLY A 86 -17.12 33.63 12.19
C GLY A 86 -15.72 33.71 11.58
N ASN A 87 -14.76 34.29 12.32
CA ASN A 87 -13.35 34.38 11.88
C ASN A 87 -12.48 33.31 12.56
N ASN A 88 -13.08 32.19 12.92
CA ASN A 88 -12.37 31.05 13.47
C ASN A 88 -11.79 30.20 12.33
N PRO A 89 -10.81 29.32 12.61
CA PRO A 89 -10.34 28.37 11.61
C PRO A 89 -11.48 27.60 10.96
N GLU A 90 -11.47 27.54 9.64
CA GLU A 90 -12.51 26.94 8.83
C GLU A 90 -11.98 26.01 7.73
N ALA A 91 -12.91 25.37 7.00
CA ALA A 91 -12.57 24.46 5.92
C ALA A 91 -11.78 25.18 4.81
N GLY A 92 -10.70 24.58 4.34
CA GLY A 92 -9.80 25.18 3.34
C GLY A 92 -8.62 25.96 3.92
N ASP A 93 -8.62 26.26 5.21
CA ASP A 93 -7.55 27.05 5.82
C ASP A 93 -6.21 26.29 5.92
N ASN A 94 -5.14 27.07 5.93
CA ASN A 94 -3.78 26.58 6.16
C ASN A 94 -3.45 26.61 7.66
N ILE A 95 -2.72 25.61 8.12
CA ILE A 95 -2.29 25.46 9.52
C ILE A 95 -0.79 25.19 9.53
N PHE A 96 -0.05 25.97 10.32
CA PHE A 96 1.38 25.79 10.52
C PHE A 96 1.70 25.41 11.97
N LEU A 97 2.34 24.26 12.14
CA LEU A 97 2.76 23.73 13.43
C LEU A 97 4.27 23.91 13.61
N TYR A 98 4.68 24.72 14.58
CA TYR A 98 6.11 24.90 14.89
C TYR A 98 6.69 23.67 15.58
N SER A 99 7.98 23.37 15.39
CA SER A 99 8.68 22.26 16.10
C SER A 99 8.47 22.30 17.62
N GLY A 100 8.23 23.49 18.17
CA GLY A 100 7.88 23.71 19.56
C GLY A 100 9.04 23.50 20.52
N SER A 101 8.74 23.57 21.82
CA SER A 101 9.68 23.29 22.91
C SER A 101 9.50 21.91 23.55
N SER A 102 8.41 21.22 23.20
CA SER A 102 8.02 19.87 23.62
C SER A 102 7.01 19.30 22.63
N ASN A 103 6.63 18.02 22.79
CA ASN A 103 5.55 17.42 22.02
C ASN A 103 4.22 18.16 22.28
N TYR A 104 3.38 18.25 21.24
CA TYR A 104 2.01 18.72 21.34
C TYR A 104 1.11 17.59 21.85
N THR A 105 0.30 17.86 22.87
CA THR A 105 -0.59 16.84 23.48
C THR A 105 -2.05 17.06 23.11
N GLY A 106 -2.80 15.98 22.88
CA GLY A 106 -4.27 15.97 22.83
C GLY A 106 -4.89 15.84 21.44
N GLY A 107 -4.11 15.39 20.45
CA GLY A 107 -4.54 15.19 19.07
C GLY A 107 -5.05 16.45 18.36
N VAL A 108 -5.33 16.35 17.07
CA VAL A 108 -5.94 17.43 16.28
C VAL A 108 -7.03 16.87 15.37
N THR A 109 -8.15 17.59 15.27
CA THR A 109 -9.23 17.27 14.34
C THR A 109 -9.25 18.32 13.25
N LEU A 110 -9.15 17.88 12.00
CA LEU A 110 -9.17 18.75 10.83
C LEU A 110 -10.59 18.88 10.28
N LEU A 111 -10.84 20.01 9.61
CA LEU A 111 -12.03 20.27 8.79
C LEU A 111 -11.69 20.04 7.32
N ASP A 112 -12.70 19.98 6.46
CA ASP A 112 -12.51 19.70 5.04
C ASP A 112 -11.50 20.67 4.40
N ASN A 113 -10.68 20.18 3.48
CA ASN A 113 -9.70 20.93 2.69
C ASN A 113 -8.62 21.67 3.48
N GLN A 114 -8.49 21.43 4.78
CA GLN A 114 -7.42 22.04 5.57
C GLN A 114 -6.05 21.43 5.24
N THR A 115 -5.02 22.28 5.24
CA THR A 115 -3.63 21.88 5.03
C THR A 115 -2.84 22.08 6.32
N LEU A 116 -2.30 21.01 6.89
CA LEU A 116 -1.48 21.02 8.09
C LEU A 116 0.00 20.79 7.74
N ILE A 117 0.81 21.84 7.87
CA ILE A 117 2.25 21.79 7.63
C ILE A 117 3.01 21.94 8.95
N GLY A 118 3.82 20.96 9.29
CA GLY A 118 4.80 21.08 10.35
C GLY A 118 6.08 21.78 9.87
N GLN A 119 6.78 22.40 10.81
CA GLN A 119 8.02 23.14 10.53
C GLN A 119 9.15 22.27 9.98
N GLY A 120 9.09 20.95 10.15
CA GLY A 120 10.08 20.02 9.62
C GLY A 120 10.00 19.79 8.12
N VAL A 121 8.88 20.19 7.48
CA VAL A 121 8.63 19.97 6.05
C VAL A 121 9.84 20.35 5.18
N THR A 122 10.17 19.46 4.26
CA THR A 122 11.18 19.69 3.24
C THR A 122 10.62 20.62 2.17
N GLY A 123 11.45 21.53 1.68
CA GLY A 123 11.00 22.54 0.73
C GLY A 123 11.90 23.76 0.68
N THR A 124 11.41 24.80 0.01
CA THR A 124 12.18 26.05 -0.18
C THR A 124 11.68 27.22 0.66
N SER A 125 10.36 27.31 0.87
CA SER A 125 9.72 28.32 1.71
C SER A 125 8.30 27.89 2.08
N LEU A 126 7.79 28.36 3.22
CA LEU A 126 6.45 28.00 3.70
C LEU A 126 5.37 28.41 2.69
N GLU A 127 5.51 29.57 2.03
CA GLU A 127 4.53 30.00 1.03
C GLU A 127 4.39 29.02 -0.15
N ASN A 128 5.48 28.37 -0.55
CA ASN A 128 5.44 27.38 -1.63
C ASN A 128 4.74 26.09 -1.18
N GLU A 129 5.03 25.63 0.05
CA GLU A 129 4.42 24.42 0.60
C GLU A 129 2.93 24.59 0.90
N LEU A 130 2.49 25.81 1.23
CA LEU A 130 1.07 26.15 1.38
C LEU A 130 0.37 26.49 0.04
N GLY A 131 1.12 26.60 -1.05
CA GLY A 131 0.57 26.98 -2.36
C GLY A 131 0.09 28.44 -2.45
N ILE A 132 0.57 29.32 -1.57
CA ILE A 132 0.11 30.71 -1.46
C ILE A 132 1.10 31.69 -2.09
N THR A 133 0.63 32.88 -2.45
CA THR A 133 1.50 33.97 -2.92
C THR A 133 1.34 35.19 -2.02
N LEU A 134 2.39 35.52 -1.27
CA LEU A 134 2.40 36.74 -0.45
C LEU A 134 2.29 38.00 -1.31
N ALA A 135 1.51 38.97 -0.83
CA ALA A 135 1.40 40.27 -1.47
C ALA A 135 2.79 40.97 -1.57
N PRO A 136 3.08 41.74 -2.65
CA PRO A 136 4.39 42.35 -2.91
C PRO A 136 4.97 43.28 -1.82
N PHE A 137 4.21 43.59 -0.78
CA PHE A 137 4.60 44.46 0.33
C PHE A 137 4.28 43.87 1.71
N SER A 138 4.09 42.56 1.82
CA SER A 138 3.95 41.87 3.10
C SER A 138 5.18 42.15 3.99
N SER A 139 4.96 42.80 5.12
CA SER A 139 6.05 43.23 6.02
C SER A 139 6.51 42.16 7.00
N SER A 140 5.70 41.12 7.19
CA SER A 140 5.99 39.99 8.07
C SER A 140 6.49 38.82 7.24
N SER A 141 7.68 38.32 7.57
CA SER A 141 8.20 37.09 6.98
C SER A 141 7.51 35.89 7.62
N LEU A 142 7.09 34.93 6.80
CA LEU A 142 6.67 33.63 7.30
C LEU A 142 7.84 32.89 7.97
N PRO A 143 7.55 31.94 8.88
CA PRO A 143 8.56 31.09 9.48
C PRO A 143 9.38 30.32 8.44
N SER A 144 10.64 30.03 8.76
CA SER A 144 11.45 29.10 7.97
C SER A 144 11.04 27.65 8.23
N ILE A 145 11.10 26.84 7.18
CA ILE A 145 10.88 25.38 7.17
C ILE A 145 12.20 24.60 7.11
N GLY A 146 12.14 23.26 7.06
CA GLY A 146 13.30 22.36 7.15
C GLY A 146 13.90 22.29 8.55
N GLY A 147 13.06 22.53 9.58
CA GLY A 147 13.41 22.39 10.99
C GLY A 147 13.38 20.94 11.46
N THR A 148 13.16 20.74 12.76
CA THR A 148 12.82 19.41 13.30
C THR A 148 11.32 19.20 13.18
N ASP A 149 10.86 17.99 12.88
CA ASP A 149 9.44 17.69 12.83
C ASP A 149 8.77 17.96 14.20
N PRO A 150 7.71 18.78 14.25
CA PRO A 150 6.88 18.86 15.43
C PRO A 150 6.24 17.51 15.70
N VAL A 151 6.14 17.14 16.97
CA VAL A 151 5.59 15.84 17.37
C VAL A 151 4.23 16.00 18.02
N ILE A 152 3.23 15.29 17.53
CA ILE A 152 1.88 15.19 18.12
C ILE A 152 1.78 13.90 18.94
N THR A 153 1.24 13.99 20.14
CA THR A 153 0.91 12.87 21.03
C THR A 153 -0.56 12.92 21.44
N ASN A 154 -1.17 11.75 21.68
CA ASN A 154 -2.52 11.71 22.23
C ASN A 154 -2.75 10.50 23.16
N ALA A 155 -2.59 10.71 24.47
CA ALA A 155 -2.82 9.66 25.47
C ALA A 155 -4.30 9.25 25.64
N SER A 156 -5.24 9.85 24.91
CA SER A 156 -6.67 9.57 25.00
C SER A 156 -7.37 9.72 23.65
N GLY A 157 -6.87 9.06 22.61
CA GLY A 157 -7.46 8.98 21.28
C GLY A 157 -6.40 9.03 20.19
N ASP A 158 -6.84 9.44 19.01
CA ASP A 158 -6.02 9.43 17.79
C ASP A 158 -5.10 10.65 17.71
N GLY A 159 -3.97 10.53 17.01
CA GLY A 159 -3.07 11.66 16.76
C GLY A 159 -3.74 12.73 15.90
N ILE A 160 -4.24 12.35 14.73
CA ILE A 160 -4.97 13.22 13.80
C ILE A 160 -6.27 12.55 13.38
N THR A 161 -7.37 13.30 13.45
CA THR A 161 -8.66 12.89 12.85
C THR A 161 -8.91 13.69 11.57
N LEU A 162 -9.10 12.99 10.47
CA LEU A 162 -9.23 13.53 9.12
C LEU A 162 -10.66 13.96 8.76
N ALA A 163 -10.72 14.91 7.85
CA ALA A 163 -11.86 15.28 7.01
C ALA A 163 -11.43 15.24 5.52
N SER A 164 -12.34 15.47 4.57
CA SER A 164 -12.02 15.30 3.14
C SER A 164 -11.12 16.44 2.64
N GLY A 165 -10.21 16.17 1.71
CA GLY A 165 -9.33 17.18 1.11
C GLY A 165 -8.13 17.55 1.99
N ASN A 166 -7.87 16.83 3.08
CA ASN A 166 -6.77 17.19 3.97
C ASN A 166 -5.41 16.88 3.38
N THR A 167 -4.49 17.82 3.55
CA THR A 167 -3.06 17.66 3.27
C THR A 167 -2.26 17.77 4.57
N ILE A 168 -1.38 16.82 4.86
CA ILE A 168 -0.58 16.79 6.09
C ILE A 168 0.88 16.52 5.74
N ARG A 169 1.81 17.40 6.15
CA ARG A 169 3.23 17.20 5.86
C ARG A 169 4.20 17.72 6.93
N GLY A 170 5.36 17.07 7.06
CA GLY A 170 6.53 17.57 7.80
C GLY A 170 6.35 17.62 9.31
N LEU A 171 5.70 16.61 9.88
CA LEU A 171 5.43 16.46 11.31
C LEU A 171 5.42 14.98 11.68
N ASN A 172 5.65 14.66 12.94
CA ASN A 172 5.60 13.27 13.42
C ASN A 172 4.43 13.08 14.41
N ILE A 173 3.94 11.84 14.49
CA ILE A 173 2.93 11.41 15.44
C ILE A 173 3.55 10.32 16.29
N ASN A 174 3.45 10.42 17.61
CA ASN A 174 3.88 9.33 18.48
C ASN A 174 3.05 9.17 19.74
N ASN A 175 3.09 7.98 20.35
CA ASN A 175 2.45 7.69 21.63
C ASN A 175 0.96 8.10 21.65
N THR A 176 0.18 7.55 20.71
CA THR A 176 -1.28 7.69 20.71
C THR A 176 -1.90 6.50 21.44
N SER A 177 -3.04 6.69 22.12
CA SER A 177 -3.79 5.56 22.70
C SER A 177 -4.81 4.97 21.73
N GLY A 178 -5.12 5.70 20.65
CA GLY A 178 -5.89 5.23 19.50
C GLY A 178 -4.97 5.10 18.28
N ASP A 179 -5.48 5.45 17.11
CA ASP A 179 -4.71 5.41 15.87
C ASP A 179 -3.68 6.56 15.81
N GLY A 180 -2.66 6.43 14.97
CA GLY A 180 -1.84 7.59 14.60
C GLY A 180 -2.70 8.61 13.84
N ILE A 181 -3.34 8.15 12.77
CA ILE A 181 -4.26 8.92 11.94
C ILE A 181 -5.55 8.12 11.70
N SER A 182 -6.70 8.75 11.90
CA SER A 182 -8.02 8.12 11.66
C SER A 182 -8.89 8.93 10.70
N GLY A 183 -9.71 8.23 9.90
CA GLY A 183 -10.62 8.87 8.95
C GLY A 183 -11.78 7.97 8.54
N SER A 184 -12.96 8.56 8.33
CA SER A 184 -14.15 7.81 7.90
C SER A 184 -15.02 8.62 6.94
N ASN A 185 -15.34 8.03 5.78
CA ASN A 185 -16.03 8.70 4.67
C ASN A 185 -15.28 9.97 4.22
N VAL A 186 -13.99 9.80 3.93
CA VAL A 186 -13.09 10.89 3.54
C VAL A 186 -12.65 10.72 2.10
N SER A 187 -12.38 11.82 1.40
CA SER A 187 -11.79 11.79 0.06
C SER A 187 -10.58 12.71 -0.04
N ASP A 188 -9.74 12.49 -1.05
CA ASP A 188 -8.66 13.39 -1.47
C ASP A 188 -7.68 13.70 -0.33
N ILE A 189 -7.16 12.65 0.29
CA ILE A 189 -6.23 12.72 1.43
C ILE A 189 -4.80 12.60 0.92
N ALA A 190 -3.95 13.57 1.26
CA ALA A 190 -2.53 13.57 0.95
C ALA A 190 -1.69 13.69 2.24
N ILE A 191 -0.84 12.70 2.50
CA ILE A 191 0.03 12.66 3.66
C ILE A 191 1.45 12.38 3.18
N SER A 192 2.42 13.22 3.54
CA SER A 192 3.82 12.91 3.24
C SER A 192 4.80 13.55 4.21
N GLU A 193 5.97 12.95 4.41
CA GLU A 193 6.91 13.36 5.46
C GLU A 193 6.23 13.33 6.85
N VAL A 194 5.54 12.23 7.15
CA VAL A 194 4.85 12.01 8.42
C VAL A 194 5.19 10.66 9.01
N ASP A 195 6.10 10.66 9.98
CA ASP A 195 6.45 9.45 10.72
C ASP A 195 5.46 9.20 11.85
N ILE A 196 5.01 7.95 12.00
CA ILE A 196 4.08 7.50 13.02
C ILE A 196 4.78 6.45 13.88
N SER A 197 4.71 6.57 15.20
CA SER A 197 5.32 5.57 16.10
C SER A 197 4.56 5.30 17.39
N ASN A 198 4.61 4.05 17.87
CA ASN A 198 4.04 3.63 19.16
C ASN A 198 2.56 4.04 19.29
N THR A 199 1.71 3.51 18.41
CA THR A 199 0.27 3.78 18.44
C THR A 199 -0.47 2.69 19.21
N GLY A 200 -1.60 3.08 19.81
CA GLY A 200 -2.39 2.20 20.65
C GLY A 200 -3.23 1.19 19.85
N VAL A 201 -3.51 1.48 18.57
CA VAL A 201 -4.34 0.64 17.68
C VAL A 201 -3.68 0.52 16.31
N HIS A 202 -3.99 1.38 15.34
CA HIS A 202 -3.35 1.38 14.01
C HIS A 202 -2.34 2.51 13.86
N GLY A 203 -1.43 2.41 12.90
CA GLY A 203 -0.71 3.59 12.42
C GLY A 203 -1.68 4.54 11.72
N ILE A 204 -2.39 4.01 10.72
CA ILE A 204 -3.44 4.69 9.96
C ILE A 204 -4.68 3.79 9.89
N ASP A 205 -5.87 4.25 10.31
CA ASP A 205 -7.17 3.57 10.08
C ASP A 205 -8.10 4.43 9.23
N LEU A 206 -8.46 3.92 8.05
CA LEU A 206 -9.38 4.58 7.12
C LEU A 206 -10.57 3.67 6.80
N ASN A 207 -11.77 4.23 6.86
CA ASN A 207 -13.00 3.54 6.52
C ASN A 207 -13.82 4.31 5.49
N THR A 208 -13.99 3.72 4.30
CA THR A 208 -14.58 4.37 3.13
C THR A 208 -13.75 5.60 2.74
N VAL A 209 -12.71 5.36 1.93
CA VAL A 209 -11.79 6.40 1.47
C VAL A 209 -11.71 6.42 -0.05
N THR A 210 -11.64 7.61 -0.63
CA THR A 210 -11.44 7.82 -2.08
C THR A 210 -10.23 8.71 -2.32
N ASN A 211 -9.30 8.31 -3.18
CA ASN A 211 -8.08 9.07 -3.49
C ASN A 211 -7.21 9.34 -2.24
N PHE A 212 -6.51 8.31 -1.78
CA PHE A 212 -5.56 8.36 -0.68
C PHE A 212 -4.11 8.33 -1.18
N THR A 213 -3.26 9.17 -0.62
CA THR A 213 -1.81 9.19 -0.89
C THR A 213 -1.04 9.25 0.43
N TYR A 214 -0.08 8.33 0.61
CA TYR A 214 0.87 8.32 1.71
C TYR A 214 2.29 8.11 1.17
N GLU A 215 3.15 9.12 1.34
CA GLU A 215 4.47 9.16 0.72
C GLU A 215 5.59 9.55 1.68
N ASP A 216 6.84 9.17 1.39
CA ASP A 216 8.05 9.66 2.09
C ASP A 216 7.94 9.59 3.62
N SER A 217 7.49 8.45 4.16
CA SER A 217 7.07 8.36 5.55
C SER A 217 7.35 7.00 6.18
N GLU A 218 7.27 6.93 7.50
CA GLU A 218 7.55 5.70 8.25
C GLU A 218 6.46 5.40 9.29
N ILE A 219 6.16 4.11 9.50
CA ILE A 219 5.34 3.65 10.63
C ILE A 219 6.11 2.58 11.42
N ILE A 220 6.31 2.82 12.73
CA ILE A 220 7.02 1.92 13.64
C ILE A 220 6.15 1.55 14.84
N GLU A 221 6.13 0.29 15.26
CA GLU A 221 5.48 -0.15 16.52
C GLU A 221 4.00 0.29 16.56
N ALA A 222 3.25 -0.01 15.49
CA ALA A 222 1.83 0.28 15.41
C ALA A 222 1.01 -0.89 15.97
N GLY A 223 0.26 -0.62 17.05
CA GLY A 223 -0.59 -1.62 17.71
C GLY A 223 0.08 -2.35 18.88
N ASN A 224 -0.74 -2.95 19.73
CA ASN A 224 -0.37 -3.76 20.89
C ASN A 224 -1.29 -4.96 21.17
N GLU A 225 -2.34 -5.17 20.38
CA GLU A 225 -3.30 -6.27 20.45
C GLU A 225 -3.51 -6.92 19.05
N ASN A 226 -4.45 -7.88 18.95
CA ASN A 226 -4.82 -8.53 17.69
C ASN A 226 -5.70 -7.60 16.84
N ALA A 227 -5.71 -7.75 15.52
CA ALA A 227 -6.45 -6.92 14.57
C ALA A 227 -5.90 -5.49 14.44
N GLU A 228 -4.60 -5.29 14.63
CA GLU A 228 -3.94 -3.98 14.73
C GLU A 228 -2.74 -3.89 13.77
N ASN A 229 -2.98 -3.23 12.64
CA ASN A 229 -2.08 -3.08 11.50
C ASN A 229 -1.39 -1.72 11.43
N SER A 230 -0.27 -1.63 10.72
CA SER A 230 0.38 -0.32 10.45
C SER A 230 -0.52 0.57 9.59
N ILE A 231 -1.04 0.04 8.48
CA ILE A 231 -2.05 0.72 7.65
C ILE A 231 -3.26 -0.19 7.52
N HIS A 232 -4.42 0.27 7.99
CA HIS A 232 -5.69 -0.43 7.87
C HIS A 232 -6.67 0.39 7.03
N ILE A 233 -7.13 -0.17 5.90
CA ILE A 233 -8.09 0.50 5.01
C ILE A 233 -9.27 -0.42 4.70
N ARG A 234 -10.47 0.05 4.99
CA ARG A 234 -11.73 -0.59 4.60
C ARG A 234 -12.38 0.21 3.49
N ASN A 235 -12.71 -0.42 2.37
CA ASN A 235 -13.38 0.18 1.22
C ASN A 235 -12.57 1.36 0.63
N LEU A 236 -11.50 1.00 -0.06
CA LEU A 236 -10.65 1.88 -0.84
C LEU A 236 -11.23 2.09 -2.24
N PHE A 237 -11.41 3.36 -2.63
CA PHE A 237 -11.95 3.75 -3.93
C PHE A 237 -11.03 4.71 -4.70
N GLY A 238 -11.24 4.83 -6.01
CA GLY A 238 -10.55 5.80 -6.85
C GLY A 238 -9.08 5.46 -7.11
N THR A 239 -8.19 6.45 -7.13
CA THR A 239 -6.75 6.25 -7.41
C THR A 239 -5.92 6.52 -6.17
N ASN A 240 -5.25 5.49 -5.68
CA ASN A 240 -4.56 5.52 -4.40
C ASN A 240 -3.07 5.17 -4.54
N LEU A 241 -2.25 5.71 -3.65
CA LEU A 241 -0.81 5.60 -3.68
C LEU A 241 -0.22 5.41 -2.27
N ILE A 242 0.65 4.43 -2.13
CA ILE A 242 1.60 4.29 -1.02
C ILE A 242 2.98 4.19 -1.66
N GLU A 243 3.88 5.14 -1.38
CA GLU A 243 5.18 5.21 -2.05
C GLU A 243 6.30 5.73 -1.14
N ASP A 244 7.49 5.13 -1.22
CA ASP A 244 8.63 5.52 -0.37
C ASP A 244 8.27 5.45 1.14
N VAL A 245 7.67 4.33 1.53
CA VAL A 245 7.21 4.10 2.91
C VAL A 245 7.98 2.96 3.55
N ARG A 246 8.37 3.12 4.82
CA ARG A 246 8.91 2.04 5.65
C ARG A 246 7.92 1.65 6.76
N LEU A 247 7.67 0.36 6.90
CA LEU A 247 6.87 -0.23 7.97
C LEU A 247 7.78 -1.15 8.79
N ASP A 248 7.83 -0.92 10.09
CA ASP A 248 8.77 -1.58 11.00
C ASP A 248 8.11 -1.91 12.34
N GLU A 249 8.66 -2.88 13.06
CA GLU A 249 8.11 -3.40 14.33
C GLU A 249 6.58 -3.66 14.22
N ILE A 250 6.18 -4.34 13.14
CA ILE A 250 4.78 -4.52 12.74
C ILE A 250 4.08 -5.48 13.70
N ASN A 251 2.99 -5.03 14.33
CA ASN A 251 2.30 -5.87 15.30
C ASN A 251 1.50 -7.01 14.64
N GLU A 252 0.64 -6.73 13.66
CA GLU A 252 -0.11 -7.72 12.86
C GLU A 252 0.27 -7.68 11.37
N SER A 253 -0.54 -7.09 10.49
CA SER A 253 -0.16 -6.88 9.09
C SER A 253 0.46 -5.50 8.88
N GLY A 254 1.38 -5.39 7.93
CA GLY A 254 1.91 -4.09 7.52
C GLY A 254 0.82 -3.24 6.88
N ILE A 255 0.21 -3.77 5.82
CA ILE A 255 -0.92 -3.12 5.13
C ILE A 255 -2.07 -4.11 5.03
N ASP A 256 -3.23 -3.75 5.58
CA ASP A 256 -4.47 -4.53 5.50
C ASP A 256 -5.56 -3.74 4.77
N ILE A 257 -5.93 -4.20 3.57
CA ILE A 257 -6.95 -3.59 2.72
C ILE A 257 -8.12 -4.55 2.57
N ARG A 258 -9.31 -4.12 3.02
CA ARG A 258 -10.54 -4.90 2.92
C ARG A 258 -11.62 -4.19 2.11
N ASN A 259 -11.73 -4.53 0.82
CA ASN A 259 -12.77 -4.03 -0.08
C ASN A 259 -14.00 -4.94 -0.05
N ASN A 260 -14.90 -4.64 0.90
CA ASN A 260 -16.13 -5.39 1.19
C ASN A 260 -17.40 -4.74 0.58
N THR A 261 -17.24 -3.73 -0.26
CA THR A 261 -18.33 -2.95 -0.84
C THR A 261 -18.87 -3.51 -2.15
N THR A 262 -20.04 -3.03 -2.52
CA THR A 262 -20.56 -3.23 -3.87
C THR A 262 -19.75 -2.41 -4.87
N ASP A 263 -19.54 -2.96 -6.07
CA ASP A 263 -18.93 -2.24 -7.19
C ASP A 263 -19.65 -0.91 -7.40
N ASP A 264 -18.93 0.20 -7.35
CA ASP A 264 -19.48 1.52 -7.63
C ASP A 264 -19.43 1.86 -9.14
N GLY A 265 -18.85 0.97 -9.94
CA GLY A 265 -18.69 1.11 -11.38
C GLY A 265 -17.47 1.94 -11.80
N THR A 266 -16.59 2.29 -10.87
CA THR A 266 -15.31 2.96 -11.11
C THR A 266 -14.16 1.99 -10.85
N THR A 267 -13.02 2.15 -11.53
CA THR A 267 -11.85 1.30 -11.25
C THR A 267 -11.16 1.80 -9.99
N ASP A 268 -11.16 0.96 -8.95
CA ASP A 268 -10.50 1.22 -7.68
C ASP A 268 -9.08 0.66 -7.73
N SER A 269 -8.09 1.56 -7.67
CA SER A 269 -6.69 1.22 -7.84
C SER A 269 -5.84 1.60 -6.64
N LEU A 270 -4.90 0.74 -6.29
CA LEU A 270 -3.83 1.02 -5.35
C LEU A 270 -2.50 0.69 -6.01
N THR A 271 -1.59 1.67 -6.02
CA THR A 271 -0.18 1.43 -6.28
C THR A 271 0.59 1.49 -4.98
N ILE A 272 1.34 0.43 -4.69
CA ILE A 272 2.32 0.35 -3.61
C ILE A 272 3.69 0.25 -4.30
N ARG A 273 4.59 1.21 -4.07
CA ARG A 273 5.93 1.13 -4.64
C ARG A 273 7.03 1.62 -3.71
N ARG A 274 8.20 1.00 -3.76
CA ARG A 274 9.30 1.34 -2.82
C ARG A 274 8.82 1.28 -1.37
N LEU A 275 8.02 0.25 -1.08
CA LEU A 275 7.65 -0.10 0.27
C LEU A 275 8.76 -0.97 0.86
N THR A 276 9.19 -0.66 2.07
CA THR A 276 10.03 -1.54 2.88
C THR A 276 9.20 -2.05 4.05
N VAL A 277 9.15 -3.37 4.22
CA VAL A 277 8.46 -4.05 5.32
C VAL A 277 9.50 -4.86 6.10
N GLU A 278 9.69 -4.52 7.38
CA GLU A 278 10.71 -5.10 8.25
C GLU A 278 10.13 -5.41 9.64
N GLU A 279 10.80 -6.30 10.38
CA GLU A 279 10.57 -6.61 11.81
C GLU A 279 9.10 -6.83 12.22
N HIS A 280 8.54 -8.01 11.97
CA HIS A 280 7.21 -8.38 12.48
C HIS A 280 7.27 -8.83 13.94
N SER A 281 6.23 -8.56 14.71
CA SER A 281 6.13 -9.01 16.09
C SER A 281 5.94 -10.53 16.14
N GLY A 282 6.76 -11.23 16.90
CA GLY A 282 6.61 -12.68 17.10
C GLY A 282 5.39 -13.11 17.96
N ASN A 283 4.43 -12.21 18.24
CA ASN A 283 3.22 -12.56 19.00
C ASN A 283 1.95 -12.56 18.12
N PHE A 284 1.84 -11.59 17.21
CA PHE A 284 0.66 -11.36 16.40
C PHE A 284 0.96 -11.11 14.91
N GLY A 285 2.24 -11.06 14.50
CA GLY A 285 2.64 -10.73 13.14
C GLY A 285 1.98 -11.64 12.11
N GLU A 286 1.29 -11.03 11.15
CA GLU A 286 0.64 -11.70 10.02
C GLU A 286 1.39 -11.36 8.72
N ASP A 287 0.70 -10.84 7.70
CA ASP A 287 1.26 -10.64 6.37
C ASP A 287 1.87 -9.23 6.22
N GLY A 288 2.93 -9.10 5.41
CA GLY A 288 3.44 -7.77 5.04
C GLY A 288 2.35 -6.93 4.38
N ILE A 289 1.64 -7.53 3.41
CA ILE A 289 0.42 -6.98 2.82
C ILE A 289 -0.67 -8.06 2.79
N LEU A 290 -1.83 -7.72 3.34
CA LEU A 290 -3.10 -8.41 3.16
C LEU A 290 -4.05 -7.54 2.32
N ALA A 291 -4.53 -8.05 1.19
CA ALA A 291 -5.52 -7.37 0.37
C ALA A 291 -6.71 -8.28 0.03
N GLU A 292 -7.93 -7.78 0.23
CA GLU A 292 -9.16 -8.53 -0.02
C GLU A 292 -10.10 -7.80 -0.99
N ALA A 293 -10.47 -8.48 -2.07
CA ALA A 293 -11.54 -8.08 -2.99
C ALA A 293 -12.76 -9.00 -2.81
N ASN A 294 -13.76 -8.55 -2.06
CA ASN A 294 -14.93 -9.35 -1.70
C ASN A 294 -16.23 -8.87 -2.36
N GLY A 295 -17.22 -9.77 -2.42
CA GLY A 295 -18.57 -9.43 -2.89
C GLY A 295 -18.61 -9.13 -4.38
N THR A 296 -18.81 -7.87 -4.76
CA THR A 296 -18.77 -7.45 -6.17
C THR A 296 -17.64 -6.47 -6.44
N SER A 297 -16.76 -6.18 -5.47
CA SER A 297 -15.75 -5.13 -5.62
C SER A 297 -14.84 -5.36 -6.82
N ASN A 298 -14.29 -4.27 -7.35
CA ASN A 298 -13.18 -4.32 -8.27
C ASN A 298 -11.93 -3.79 -7.54
N LEU A 299 -10.78 -4.39 -7.79
CA LEU A 299 -9.52 -3.94 -7.21
C LEU A 299 -8.39 -4.15 -8.22
N THR A 300 -7.74 -3.06 -8.60
CA THR A 300 -6.46 -3.09 -9.31
C THR A 300 -5.35 -2.80 -8.31
N LEU A 301 -4.47 -3.78 -8.08
CA LEU A 301 -3.36 -3.67 -7.13
C LEU A 301 -2.03 -3.85 -7.87
N LEU A 302 -1.17 -2.84 -7.77
CA LEU A 302 0.22 -2.89 -8.22
C LEU A 302 1.14 -2.83 -7.00
N ILE A 303 2.02 -3.83 -6.87
CA ILE A 303 3.14 -3.84 -5.93
C ILE A 303 4.42 -3.86 -6.77
N ASP A 304 5.25 -2.82 -6.65
CA ASP A 304 6.41 -2.60 -7.52
C ASP A 304 7.63 -2.09 -6.75
N ASP A 305 8.82 -2.65 -7.02
CA ASP A 305 10.08 -2.15 -6.44
C ASP A 305 10.05 -2.11 -4.89
N SER A 306 9.44 -3.12 -4.27
CA SER A 306 9.27 -3.20 -2.82
C SER A 306 10.15 -4.28 -2.20
N ASP A 307 10.51 -4.11 -0.93
CA ASP A 307 11.35 -5.02 -0.16
C ASP A 307 10.58 -5.54 1.07
N PHE A 308 10.52 -6.87 1.19
CA PHE A 308 9.81 -7.56 2.26
C PHE A 308 10.80 -8.43 3.03
N ASP A 309 11.29 -7.95 4.18
CA ASP A 309 12.09 -8.72 5.12
C ASP A 309 11.18 -9.28 6.22
N ILE A 310 10.66 -10.49 5.99
CA ILE A 310 9.68 -11.13 6.87
C ILE A 310 10.43 -11.99 7.89
N ASN A 311 10.36 -11.59 9.17
CA ASN A 311 10.99 -12.29 10.29
C ASN A 311 9.99 -12.66 11.40
N GLU A 312 10.49 -13.43 12.37
CA GLU A 312 9.93 -13.66 13.72
C GLU A 312 8.53 -14.28 13.90
N ASP A 313 7.70 -14.43 12.86
CA ASP A 313 6.51 -15.32 12.73
C ASP A 313 5.57 -14.87 11.58
N GLY A 314 5.90 -13.80 10.84
CA GLY A 314 5.07 -13.27 9.74
C GLY A 314 4.65 -14.33 8.71
N SER A 315 3.37 -14.29 8.30
CA SER A 315 2.73 -15.37 7.55
C SER A 315 2.95 -15.37 6.06
N LEU A 316 3.06 -14.22 5.40
CA LEU A 316 3.37 -14.07 3.97
C LEU A 316 3.94 -12.67 3.74
N GLY A 317 4.77 -12.50 2.70
CA GLY A 317 5.09 -11.15 2.23
C GLY A 317 3.85 -10.45 1.67
N VAL A 318 3.13 -11.16 0.79
CA VAL A 318 1.88 -10.68 0.20
C VAL A 318 0.82 -11.80 0.18
N LEU A 319 -0.35 -11.51 0.75
CA LEU A 319 -1.58 -12.27 0.63
C LEU A 319 -2.66 -11.46 -0.10
N VAL A 320 -3.18 -11.99 -1.20
CA VAL A 320 -4.32 -11.39 -1.90
C VAL A 320 -5.47 -12.39 -2.01
N ASN A 321 -6.64 -12.01 -1.51
CA ASN A 321 -7.86 -12.81 -1.57
C ASN A 321 -8.90 -12.15 -2.50
N SER A 322 -9.54 -12.94 -3.36
CA SER A 322 -10.68 -12.50 -4.17
C SER A 322 -11.84 -13.49 -4.04
N GLN A 323 -13.03 -13.00 -3.68
CA GLN A 323 -14.21 -13.84 -3.42
C GLN A 323 -15.50 -13.30 -4.05
N GLY A 324 -16.56 -14.10 -4.00
CA GLY A 324 -17.88 -13.67 -4.46
C GLY A 324 -17.96 -13.58 -5.98
N THR A 325 -18.08 -12.37 -6.52
CA THR A 325 -18.07 -12.03 -7.96
C THR A 325 -17.11 -10.87 -8.20
N ALA A 326 -16.16 -10.66 -7.29
CA ALA A 326 -15.19 -9.58 -7.37
C ALA A 326 -14.29 -9.73 -8.61
N THR A 327 -13.79 -8.60 -9.09
CA THR A 327 -12.74 -8.54 -10.12
C THR A 327 -11.43 -8.10 -9.49
N LEU A 328 -10.37 -8.88 -9.66
CA LEU A 328 -9.03 -8.57 -9.17
C LEU A 328 -8.07 -8.43 -10.36
N ASP A 329 -7.39 -7.31 -10.48
CA ASP A 329 -6.25 -7.14 -11.39
C ASP A 329 -4.99 -6.89 -10.55
N LEU A 330 -4.20 -7.93 -10.32
CA LEU A 330 -3.02 -7.92 -9.47
C LEU A 330 -1.73 -7.96 -10.29
N THR A 331 -0.79 -7.07 -10.00
CA THR A 331 0.59 -7.14 -10.49
C THR A 331 1.56 -7.00 -9.31
N ILE A 332 2.47 -7.95 -9.17
CA ILE A 332 3.59 -7.92 -8.21
C ILE A 332 4.87 -8.05 -9.02
N GLN A 333 5.71 -7.03 -8.99
CA GLN A 333 6.90 -7.00 -9.83
C GLN A 333 8.09 -6.28 -9.20
N ASN A 334 9.28 -6.58 -9.71
CA ASN A 334 10.54 -5.92 -9.34
C ASN A 334 10.81 -5.90 -7.83
N SER A 335 10.20 -6.81 -7.08
CA SER A 335 10.21 -6.78 -5.61
C SER A 335 11.08 -7.90 -5.05
N THR A 336 11.62 -7.67 -3.86
CA THR A 336 12.43 -8.63 -3.12
C THR A 336 11.63 -9.17 -1.94
N PHE A 337 11.67 -10.48 -1.74
CA PHE A 337 11.07 -11.16 -0.60
C PHE A 337 12.14 -11.96 0.10
N ASN A 338 12.38 -11.69 1.38
CA ASN A 338 13.26 -12.48 2.23
C ASN A 338 12.45 -13.09 3.38
N ALA A 339 12.32 -14.41 3.41
CA ALA A 339 11.44 -15.12 4.35
C ALA A 339 12.19 -16.10 5.28
N GLY A 340 13.51 -15.89 5.48
CA GLY A 340 14.39 -16.90 6.09
C GLY A 340 14.06 -17.30 7.53
N ASP A 341 13.44 -16.39 8.29
CA ASP A 341 13.05 -16.62 9.68
C ASP A 341 11.54 -16.86 9.85
N ALA A 342 10.76 -16.86 8.76
CA ALA A 342 9.30 -16.93 8.80
C ALA A 342 8.81 -18.38 8.92
N ASN A 343 8.12 -18.74 10.01
CA ASN A 343 7.78 -20.14 10.33
C ASN A 343 6.71 -20.75 9.41
N GLY A 344 7.13 -21.48 8.37
CA GLY A 344 6.24 -22.34 7.55
C GLY A 344 5.43 -21.60 6.49
N THR A 345 5.94 -20.46 6.05
CA THR A 345 5.19 -19.43 5.33
C THR A 345 5.74 -19.20 3.92
N GLY A 346 4.83 -18.87 3.00
CA GLY A 346 5.18 -18.54 1.61
C GLY A 346 5.60 -17.08 1.45
N SER A 347 5.95 -16.66 0.23
CA SER A 347 6.26 -15.26 -0.05
C SER A 347 5.07 -14.55 -0.67
N ILE A 348 4.51 -15.13 -1.74
CA ILE A 348 3.36 -14.58 -2.45
C ILE A 348 2.24 -15.61 -2.49
N GLN A 349 1.06 -15.24 -2.01
CA GLN A 349 -0.14 -16.05 -2.13
C GLN A 349 -1.30 -15.26 -2.73
N VAL A 350 -1.98 -15.90 -3.69
CA VAL A 350 -3.20 -15.38 -4.30
C VAL A 350 -4.29 -16.43 -4.20
N ASN A 351 -5.40 -16.11 -3.53
CA ASN A 351 -6.54 -16.99 -3.35
C ASN A 351 -7.77 -16.40 -4.05
N ASN A 352 -8.17 -17.02 -5.15
CA ASN A 352 -9.43 -16.72 -5.82
C ASN A 352 -10.47 -17.76 -5.41
N ALA A 353 -11.70 -17.34 -5.08
CA ALA A 353 -12.79 -18.22 -4.66
C ALA A 353 -14.17 -17.67 -5.07
N GLY A 354 -15.23 -18.41 -4.78
CA GLY A 354 -16.58 -18.09 -5.23
C GLY A 354 -16.72 -18.13 -6.75
N ASN A 355 -17.10 -17.02 -7.36
CA ASN A 355 -17.18 -16.79 -8.81
C ASN A 355 -16.37 -15.54 -9.20
N SER A 356 -15.27 -15.26 -8.48
CA SER A 356 -14.42 -14.11 -8.79
C SER A 356 -13.72 -14.26 -10.15
N ASN A 357 -13.28 -13.14 -10.69
CA ASN A 357 -12.47 -13.09 -11.90
C ASN A 357 -11.15 -12.38 -11.61
N ALA A 358 -10.02 -13.05 -11.81
CA ALA A 358 -8.71 -12.50 -11.46
C ALA A 358 -7.73 -12.50 -12.64
N THR A 359 -7.08 -11.37 -12.88
CA THR A 359 -5.84 -11.28 -13.67
C THR A 359 -4.68 -11.13 -12.70
N VAL A 360 -3.67 -11.99 -12.80
CA VAL A 360 -2.52 -12.01 -11.89
C VAL A 360 -1.22 -12.00 -12.69
N VAL A 361 -0.33 -11.06 -12.39
CA VAL A 361 1.02 -10.99 -12.93
C VAL A 361 2.01 -10.98 -11.77
N ILE A 362 2.95 -11.93 -11.78
CA ILE A 362 4.05 -12.02 -10.82
C ILE A 362 5.34 -12.07 -11.65
N ASP A 363 6.00 -10.93 -11.80
CA ASP A 363 7.09 -10.75 -12.77
C ASP A 363 8.36 -10.16 -12.16
N ASN A 364 9.52 -10.73 -12.49
CA ASN A 364 10.82 -10.15 -12.14
C ASN A 364 11.00 -9.89 -10.62
N ASN A 365 10.56 -10.83 -9.78
CA ASN A 365 10.77 -10.77 -8.34
C ASN A 365 11.95 -11.66 -7.91
N ASP A 366 12.63 -11.26 -6.84
CA ASP A 366 13.68 -12.02 -6.18
C ASP A 366 13.14 -12.57 -4.85
N ILE A 367 12.96 -13.88 -4.76
CA ILE A 367 12.32 -14.53 -3.62
C ILE A 367 13.33 -15.45 -2.93
N ASN A 368 13.73 -15.08 -1.73
CA ASN A 368 14.80 -15.72 -0.97
C ASN A 368 14.29 -16.37 0.32
N ASN A 369 14.90 -17.49 0.67
CA ASN A 369 14.74 -18.21 1.93
C ASN A 369 13.28 -18.57 2.28
N SER A 370 12.43 -18.84 1.28
CA SER A 370 11.02 -19.20 1.53
C SER A 370 10.89 -20.55 2.25
N ASN A 371 10.17 -20.56 3.38
CA ASN A 371 9.93 -21.75 4.20
C ASN A 371 8.70 -22.58 3.76
N GLY A 372 7.83 -21.97 2.95
CA GLY A 372 6.62 -22.54 2.36
C GLY A 372 6.63 -22.45 0.84
N ASN A 373 5.45 -22.30 0.23
CA ASN A 373 5.39 -22.12 -1.22
C ASN A 373 5.87 -20.71 -1.57
N SER A 374 6.90 -20.57 -2.40
CA SER A 374 7.43 -19.24 -2.74
C SER A 374 6.37 -18.41 -3.48
N ILE A 375 5.74 -19.02 -4.49
CA ILE A 375 4.57 -18.46 -5.17
C ILE A 375 3.44 -19.49 -5.12
N ASN A 376 2.27 -19.07 -4.62
CA ASN A 376 1.10 -19.92 -4.49
C ASN A 376 -0.15 -19.25 -5.07
N VAL A 377 -0.63 -19.73 -6.21
CA VAL A 377 -1.84 -19.20 -6.86
C VAL A 377 -2.94 -20.26 -6.86
N LEU A 378 -3.99 -19.99 -6.07
CA LEU A 378 -5.12 -20.89 -5.87
C LEU A 378 -6.38 -20.32 -6.52
N ASN A 379 -7.03 -21.10 -7.37
CA ASN A 379 -8.42 -20.92 -7.75
C ASN A 379 -9.25 -21.98 -7.05
N ASN A 380 -10.18 -21.56 -6.21
CA ASN A 380 -11.14 -22.40 -5.52
C ASN A 380 -12.56 -22.13 -6.06
N ASP A 381 -13.49 -23.02 -5.74
CA ASP A 381 -14.89 -22.94 -6.15
C ASP A 381 -15.06 -22.80 -7.69
N ASN A 382 -15.75 -21.75 -8.15
CA ASN A 382 -16.00 -21.45 -9.55
C ASN A 382 -15.19 -20.23 -10.03
N ALA A 383 -14.11 -19.87 -9.34
CA ALA A 383 -13.28 -18.73 -9.70
C ALA A 383 -12.68 -18.90 -11.10
N THR A 384 -12.56 -17.80 -11.83
CA THR A 384 -11.86 -17.74 -13.11
C THR A 384 -10.60 -16.90 -12.93
N SER A 385 -9.45 -17.38 -13.42
CA SER A 385 -8.25 -16.55 -13.42
C SER A 385 -7.35 -16.73 -14.64
N VAL A 386 -6.62 -15.67 -14.93
CA VAL A 386 -5.55 -15.60 -15.92
C VAL A 386 -4.28 -15.18 -15.18
N THR A 387 -3.25 -16.01 -15.23
CA THR A 387 -2.05 -15.83 -14.40
C THR A 387 -0.78 -15.89 -15.26
N THR A 388 0.11 -14.92 -15.09
CA THR A 388 1.47 -14.95 -15.64
C THR A 388 2.47 -14.92 -14.50
N ILE A 389 3.36 -15.90 -14.46
CA ILE A 389 4.47 -15.99 -13.50
C ILE A 389 5.75 -16.04 -14.31
N SER A 390 6.50 -14.95 -14.35
CA SER A 390 7.67 -14.86 -15.23
C SER A 390 8.88 -14.18 -14.64
N ASN A 391 10.05 -14.54 -15.13
CA ASN A 391 11.32 -13.86 -14.80
C ASN A 391 11.67 -13.82 -13.31
N ASN A 392 11.06 -14.66 -12.47
CA ASN A 392 11.34 -14.67 -11.04
C ASN A 392 12.59 -15.50 -10.74
N GLU A 393 13.40 -15.02 -9.81
CA GLU A 393 14.48 -15.77 -9.17
C GLU A 393 13.96 -16.25 -7.81
N ILE A 394 13.90 -17.56 -7.62
CA ILE A 394 13.34 -18.18 -6.43
C ILE A 394 14.45 -19.02 -5.80
N ASP A 395 14.96 -18.58 -4.66
CA ASP A 395 15.85 -19.33 -3.79
C ASP A 395 15.10 -19.79 -2.54
N GLY A 396 14.85 -21.10 -2.46
CA GLY A 396 14.20 -21.75 -1.34
C GLY A 396 15.18 -22.37 -0.33
N ASP A 397 16.45 -21.93 -0.24
CA ASP A 397 17.52 -22.43 0.67
C ASP A 397 17.27 -22.18 2.16
N SER A 398 16.08 -22.56 2.62
CA SER A 398 15.85 -22.80 4.03
C SER A 398 16.10 -24.29 4.32
N THR A 399 16.87 -24.56 5.38
CA THR A 399 17.09 -25.93 5.87
C THR A 399 15.81 -26.64 6.33
N ASP A 400 14.72 -25.90 6.50
CA ASP A 400 13.42 -26.36 6.99
C ASP A 400 12.28 -26.16 5.97
N ASN A 401 12.59 -25.82 4.72
CA ASN A 401 11.58 -25.53 3.69
C ASN A 401 10.64 -26.73 3.47
N THR A 402 9.33 -26.51 3.59
CA THR A 402 8.28 -27.52 3.42
C THR A 402 7.39 -27.32 2.18
N GLY A 403 7.67 -26.33 1.33
CA GLY A 403 6.82 -25.94 0.21
C GLY A 403 7.49 -25.99 -1.17
N PHE A 404 6.67 -25.79 -2.19
CA PHE A 404 7.05 -25.79 -3.61
C PHE A 404 7.58 -24.42 -4.04
N GLY A 405 8.36 -24.35 -5.11
CA GLY A 405 8.78 -23.05 -5.67
C GLY A 405 7.57 -22.29 -6.19
N ILE A 406 6.89 -22.90 -7.15
CA ILE A 406 5.64 -22.38 -7.71
C ILE A 406 4.56 -23.45 -7.59
N ARG A 407 3.46 -23.13 -6.90
CA ARG A 407 2.24 -23.95 -6.88
C ARG A 407 1.10 -23.22 -7.55
N VAL A 408 0.46 -23.92 -8.49
CA VAL A 408 -0.79 -23.50 -9.13
C VAL A 408 -1.84 -24.56 -8.88
N LEU A 409 -2.95 -24.16 -8.27
CA LEU A 409 -4.06 -25.06 -7.93
C LEU A 409 -5.36 -24.56 -8.55
N GLN A 410 -5.98 -25.43 -9.33
CA GLN A 410 -7.41 -25.35 -9.64
C GLN A 410 -8.15 -26.36 -8.76
N ASP A 411 -9.04 -25.85 -7.92
CA ASP A 411 -9.88 -26.60 -7.00
C ASP A 411 -11.36 -26.38 -7.37
N GLU A 412 -12.15 -27.45 -7.34
CA GLU A 412 -13.57 -27.49 -7.71
C GLU A 412 -13.92 -27.26 -9.19
N ASN A 413 -14.70 -26.23 -9.56
CA ASN A 413 -15.39 -26.15 -10.86
C ASN A 413 -14.99 -24.90 -11.70
N GLY A 414 -14.02 -24.13 -11.20
CA GLY A 414 -13.50 -22.92 -11.86
C GLY A 414 -12.63 -23.19 -13.09
N SER A 415 -12.00 -22.13 -13.57
CA SER A 415 -11.10 -22.18 -14.72
C SER A 415 -9.87 -21.30 -14.50
N GLN A 416 -8.68 -21.87 -14.63
CA GLN A 416 -7.42 -21.16 -14.51
C GLN A 416 -6.61 -21.31 -15.81
N THR A 417 -6.11 -20.20 -16.33
CA THR A 417 -5.16 -20.19 -17.45
C THR A 417 -3.86 -19.57 -16.99
N VAL A 418 -2.76 -20.31 -17.08
CA VAL A 418 -1.47 -19.91 -16.53
C VAL A 418 -0.34 -19.99 -17.56
N LEU A 419 0.49 -18.96 -17.58
CA LEU A 419 1.82 -18.95 -18.19
C LEU A 419 2.88 -18.93 -17.08
N ILE A 420 3.77 -19.90 -17.08
CA ILE A 420 4.95 -19.93 -16.21
C ILE A 420 6.18 -19.90 -17.11
N ASP A 421 6.84 -18.76 -17.24
CA ASP A 421 7.92 -18.56 -18.21
C ASP A 421 9.19 -17.98 -17.60
N ASN A 422 10.35 -18.56 -17.97
CA ASN A 422 11.65 -17.97 -17.67
C ASN A 422 11.93 -17.72 -16.16
N ASN A 423 11.45 -18.60 -15.28
CA ASN A 423 11.78 -18.54 -13.85
C ASN A 423 13.01 -19.41 -13.54
N THR A 424 13.84 -18.95 -12.61
CA THR A 424 14.96 -19.72 -12.04
C THR A 424 14.58 -20.14 -10.63
N ILE A 425 14.59 -21.45 -10.35
CA ILE A 425 13.99 -22.02 -9.13
C ILE A 425 14.97 -22.96 -8.43
N ASP A 426 15.31 -22.62 -7.20
CA ASP A 426 16.19 -23.37 -6.32
C ASP A 426 15.40 -23.89 -5.10
N THR A 427 14.57 -24.90 -5.31
CA THR A 427 13.78 -25.50 -4.23
C THR A 427 14.55 -26.65 -3.60
N HIS A 428 15.13 -26.38 -2.44
CA HIS A 428 16.01 -27.31 -1.77
C HIS A 428 15.31 -28.60 -1.32
N ASN A 429 14.00 -28.60 -1.07
CA ASN A 429 13.32 -29.76 -0.50
C ASN A 429 12.21 -30.37 -1.38
N PHE A 430 11.48 -29.57 -2.16
CA PHE A 430 10.29 -30.03 -2.90
C PHE A 430 10.32 -29.72 -4.41
N THR A 431 9.29 -30.18 -5.12
CA THR A 431 9.01 -29.91 -6.54
C THR A 431 9.10 -28.41 -6.86
N ALA A 432 9.86 -28.06 -7.91
CA ALA A 432 10.06 -26.67 -8.30
C ALA A 432 8.77 -26.03 -8.83
N ILE A 433 8.03 -26.76 -9.68
CA ILE A 433 6.73 -26.31 -10.20
C ILE A 433 5.69 -27.43 -10.05
N LEU A 434 4.63 -27.14 -9.29
CA LEU A 434 3.51 -28.03 -9.08
C LEU A 434 2.22 -27.45 -9.67
N LEU A 435 1.62 -28.19 -10.59
CA LEU A 435 0.28 -27.94 -11.13
C LEU A 435 -0.70 -28.98 -10.61
N ASN A 436 -1.79 -28.55 -10.00
CA ASN A 436 -2.85 -29.44 -9.53
C ASN A 436 -4.22 -28.97 -10.04
N ALA A 437 -4.99 -29.92 -10.57
CA ALA A 437 -6.41 -29.75 -10.83
C ALA A 437 -7.16 -30.86 -10.08
N ARG A 438 -7.78 -30.52 -8.95
CA ARG A 438 -8.39 -31.49 -8.02
C ARG A 438 -9.79 -31.06 -7.61
N ASP A 439 -10.55 -32.02 -7.10
CA ASP A 439 -11.92 -31.89 -6.63
C ASP A 439 -12.88 -31.30 -7.68
N GLY A 440 -14.04 -31.91 -7.92
CA GLY A 440 -14.99 -31.36 -8.90
C GLY A 440 -14.61 -31.53 -10.38
N ASN A 441 -14.80 -30.49 -11.21
CA ASN A 441 -14.79 -30.57 -12.67
C ASN A 441 -14.19 -29.36 -13.42
N GLY A 442 -13.34 -28.60 -12.74
CA GLY A 442 -12.69 -27.40 -13.26
C GLY A 442 -11.65 -27.67 -14.36
N VAL A 443 -11.09 -26.57 -14.88
CA VAL A 443 -10.11 -26.59 -15.97
C VAL A 443 -8.87 -25.82 -15.59
N LEU A 444 -7.70 -26.45 -15.69
CA LEU A 444 -6.40 -25.79 -15.60
C LEU A 444 -5.68 -25.88 -16.95
N ASN A 445 -5.45 -24.73 -17.58
CA ASN A 445 -4.70 -24.58 -18.82
C ASN A 445 -3.33 -24.00 -18.51
N ALA A 446 -2.27 -24.79 -18.65
CA ALA A 446 -0.91 -24.38 -18.29
C ALA A 446 0.05 -24.42 -19.48
N THR A 447 0.71 -23.29 -19.72
CA THR A 447 1.88 -23.18 -20.60
C THR A 447 3.09 -22.94 -19.71
N VAL A 448 4.07 -23.85 -19.74
CA VAL A 448 5.27 -23.78 -18.89
C VAL A 448 6.50 -23.82 -19.78
N THR A 449 7.23 -22.73 -19.84
CA THR A 449 8.34 -22.56 -20.78
C THR A 449 9.59 -21.97 -20.16
N ASN A 450 10.76 -22.39 -20.66
CA ASN A 450 12.05 -21.78 -20.33
C ASN A 450 12.39 -21.70 -18.83
N ASN A 451 11.77 -22.49 -17.96
CA ASN A 451 12.07 -22.49 -16.54
C ASN A 451 13.28 -23.38 -16.25
N THR A 452 14.11 -22.96 -15.30
CA THR A 452 15.30 -23.71 -14.87
C THR A 452 15.18 -24.02 -13.40
N ASN A 453 15.42 -25.27 -13.02
CA ASN A 453 15.58 -25.68 -11.63
C ASN A 453 17.06 -25.97 -11.35
N THR A 454 17.70 -25.17 -10.49
CA THR A 454 19.16 -25.12 -10.34
C THR A 454 19.74 -26.19 -9.42
N THR A 455 18.93 -26.74 -8.51
CA THR A 455 19.34 -27.80 -7.58
C THR A 455 18.37 -28.97 -7.60
N GLU A 456 18.91 -30.14 -7.26
CA GLU A 456 18.15 -31.36 -7.06
C GLU A 456 17.42 -31.31 -5.70
N PRO A 457 16.11 -31.63 -5.62
CA PRO A 457 15.39 -31.64 -4.35
C PRO A 457 16.06 -32.60 -3.35
N LEU A 458 16.11 -32.24 -2.07
CA LEU A 458 16.79 -33.01 -1.03
C LEU A 458 15.99 -34.25 -0.60
N PHE A 459 14.66 -34.19 -0.62
CA PHE A 459 13.84 -35.35 -0.29
C PHE A 459 13.85 -36.38 -1.43
N GLU A 460 13.99 -37.65 -1.05
CA GLU A 460 13.87 -38.76 -2.00
C GLU A 460 12.41 -38.77 -2.51
N PHE A 461 12.19 -38.96 -3.82
CA PHE A 461 10.88 -39.10 -4.50
C PHE A 461 10.23 -37.85 -5.13
N GLU A 462 10.94 -36.73 -5.28
CA GLU A 462 10.36 -35.51 -5.89
C GLU A 462 10.86 -35.25 -7.32
N ALA A 463 9.93 -34.85 -8.19
CA ALA A 463 10.19 -34.40 -9.55
C ALA A 463 10.50 -32.89 -9.54
N GLY A 464 11.27 -32.39 -10.51
CA GLY A 464 11.44 -30.94 -10.67
C GLY A 464 10.14 -30.27 -11.12
N PHE A 465 9.35 -30.96 -11.95
CA PHE A 465 8.00 -30.55 -12.35
C PHE A 465 6.99 -31.67 -12.09
N ALA A 466 5.83 -31.32 -11.54
CA ALA A 466 4.70 -32.24 -11.40
C ALA A 466 3.39 -31.62 -11.87
N ALA A 467 2.61 -32.41 -12.61
CA ALA A 467 1.25 -32.07 -13.02
C ALA A 467 0.29 -33.19 -12.64
N THR A 468 -0.70 -32.88 -11.80
CA THR A 468 -1.67 -33.85 -11.31
C THR A 468 -3.10 -33.43 -11.61
N SER A 469 -3.88 -34.34 -12.19
CA SER A 469 -5.31 -34.18 -12.44
C SER A 469 -6.10 -35.25 -11.69
N GLU A 470 -7.14 -34.84 -10.97
CA GLU A 470 -7.97 -35.71 -10.10
C GLU A 470 -9.47 -35.49 -10.35
N ASP A 471 -10.31 -36.41 -9.86
CA ASP A 471 -11.77 -36.40 -9.99
C ASP A 471 -12.33 -36.30 -11.41
N GLN A 472 -12.95 -35.17 -11.79
CA GLN A 472 -13.50 -34.92 -13.12
C GLN A 472 -12.86 -33.70 -13.78
N ASN A 473 -11.75 -33.21 -13.21
CA ASN A 473 -11.03 -32.04 -13.69
C ASN A 473 -10.35 -32.30 -15.04
N THR A 474 -10.07 -31.21 -15.76
CA THR A 474 -9.24 -31.22 -16.97
C THR A 474 -7.99 -30.39 -16.77
N LEU A 475 -6.83 -31.01 -16.87
CA LEU A 475 -5.52 -30.36 -16.88
C LEU A 475 -4.93 -30.44 -18.30
N ASN A 476 -4.76 -29.28 -18.94
CA ASN A 476 -4.11 -29.14 -20.24
C ASN A 476 -2.73 -28.53 -20.06
N VAL A 477 -1.68 -29.22 -20.48
CA VAL A 477 -0.28 -28.80 -20.25
C VAL A 477 0.50 -28.73 -21.55
N SER A 478 1.20 -27.62 -21.76
CA SER A 478 2.24 -27.45 -22.77
C SER A 478 3.58 -27.15 -22.11
N LEU A 479 4.58 -28.02 -22.33
CA LEU A 479 5.94 -27.86 -21.78
C LEU A 479 6.98 -27.71 -22.91
N SER A 480 7.82 -26.68 -22.87
CA SER A 480 8.98 -26.57 -23.77
C SER A 480 10.08 -25.65 -23.25
N GLY A 481 11.33 -26.02 -23.51
CA GLY A 481 12.50 -25.21 -23.16
C GLY A 481 12.89 -25.27 -21.69
N ASN A 482 12.22 -26.09 -20.88
CA ASN A 482 12.52 -26.18 -19.45
C ASN A 482 13.73 -27.08 -19.17
N ASP A 483 14.40 -26.81 -18.07
CA ASP A 483 15.52 -27.58 -17.52
C ASP A 483 15.23 -27.94 -16.06
N PHE A 484 14.53 -29.07 -15.86
CA PHE A 484 14.19 -29.55 -14.52
C PHE A 484 15.17 -30.61 -14.01
N ASN A 485 15.45 -30.64 -12.70
CA ASN A 485 16.29 -31.65 -12.08
C ASN A 485 15.50 -32.39 -10.99
N GLY A 486 15.35 -33.72 -11.11
CA GLY A 486 14.68 -34.57 -10.12
C GLY A 486 15.63 -35.53 -9.39
N ARG A 487 15.55 -35.61 -8.05
CA ARG A 487 16.51 -36.41 -7.27
C ARG A 487 16.28 -37.91 -7.46
N ASN A 488 17.32 -38.57 -7.95
CA ASN A 488 17.34 -39.98 -8.38
C ASN A 488 18.26 -40.86 -7.51
N ASN A 489 17.79 -41.36 -6.37
CA ASN A 489 18.59 -42.30 -5.55
C ASN A 489 18.19 -43.78 -5.71
N PHE A 490 17.03 -44.09 -6.28
CA PHE A 490 16.62 -45.44 -6.67
C PHE A 490 15.86 -45.40 -7.99
N SER A 491 16.04 -46.42 -8.84
CA SER A 491 15.50 -46.51 -10.20
C SER A 491 14.01 -46.13 -10.28
N GLY A 492 13.69 -44.90 -10.70
CA GLY A 492 12.33 -44.52 -11.06
C GLY A 492 11.79 -43.16 -10.62
N THR A 493 12.60 -42.14 -10.27
CA THR A 493 12.10 -40.76 -10.19
C THR A 493 12.31 -40.04 -11.53
N GLU A 494 11.36 -39.18 -11.90
CA GLU A 494 11.34 -38.49 -13.19
C GLU A 494 11.45 -36.98 -12.98
N ASP A 495 12.20 -36.29 -13.83
CA ASP A 495 12.34 -34.82 -13.77
C ASP A 495 10.97 -34.14 -14.02
N ILE A 496 10.13 -34.78 -14.82
CA ILE A 496 8.75 -34.40 -15.14
C ILE A 496 7.82 -35.55 -14.74
N ALA A 497 6.92 -35.32 -13.78
CA ALA A 497 5.89 -36.27 -13.37
C ALA A 497 4.50 -35.85 -13.90
N LEU A 498 3.83 -36.75 -14.61
CA LEU A 498 2.47 -36.55 -15.14
C LEU A 498 1.51 -37.57 -14.51
N ASN A 499 0.58 -37.10 -13.69
CA ASN A 499 -0.29 -37.95 -12.89
C ASN A 499 -1.76 -37.70 -13.24
N GLN A 500 -2.44 -38.74 -13.71
CA GLN A 500 -3.89 -38.73 -13.91
C GLN A 500 -4.55 -39.75 -12.98
N PHE A 501 -5.47 -39.28 -12.16
CA PHE A 501 -6.28 -40.09 -11.25
C PHE A 501 -7.77 -39.99 -11.58
N ASP A 502 -8.54 -40.94 -11.07
CA ASP A 502 -10.00 -41.02 -11.20
C ASP A 502 -10.53 -40.87 -12.64
N SER A 503 -11.58 -40.07 -12.83
CA SER A 503 -12.20 -39.80 -14.14
C SER A 503 -11.71 -38.51 -14.80
N SER A 504 -10.58 -37.98 -14.32
CA SER A 504 -10.02 -36.72 -14.79
C SER A 504 -9.39 -36.87 -16.16
N THR A 505 -8.98 -35.74 -16.75
CA THR A 505 -8.33 -35.69 -18.05
C THR A 505 -7.01 -34.93 -17.96
N LEU A 506 -5.90 -35.59 -18.25
CA LEU A 506 -4.59 -34.97 -18.42
C LEU A 506 -4.20 -34.96 -19.91
N ASN A 507 -4.19 -33.77 -20.48
CA ASN A 507 -3.90 -33.51 -21.88
C ASN A 507 -2.53 -32.84 -22.04
N VAL A 508 -1.71 -33.36 -22.96
CA VAL A 508 -0.36 -32.89 -23.23
C VAL A 508 -0.22 -32.56 -24.71
N THR A 509 0.33 -31.39 -25.01
CA THR A 509 0.45 -30.88 -26.39
C THR A 509 1.49 -31.67 -27.22
N GLN A 510 2.51 -32.21 -26.56
CA GLN A 510 3.62 -32.94 -27.18
C GLN A 510 3.14 -34.30 -27.72
N ALA A 511 3.89 -34.90 -28.65
CA ALA A 511 3.43 -36.10 -29.36
C ALA A 511 3.69 -37.43 -28.63
N SER A 512 4.62 -37.44 -27.68
CA SER A 512 5.05 -38.59 -26.89
C SER A 512 5.91 -38.12 -25.72
N THR A 513 6.19 -39.01 -24.76
CA THR A 513 7.16 -38.76 -23.68
C THR A 513 8.57 -38.45 -24.20
N ALA A 514 9.00 -39.12 -25.28
CA ALA A 514 10.29 -38.85 -25.90
C ALA A 514 10.37 -37.46 -26.55
N ASN A 515 9.28 -37.01 -27.17
CA ASN A 515 9.21 -35.65 -27.72
C ASN A 515 9.16 -34.61 -26.61
N LEU A 516 8.44 -34.91 -25.53
CA LEU A 516 8.37 -34.04 -24.35
C LEU A 516 9.76 -33.89 -23.69
N SER A 517 10.46 -34.99 -23.46
CA SER A 517 11.84 -35.01 -22.98
C SER A 517 12.78 -34.20 -23.88
N ALA A 518 12.72 -34.44 -25.20
CA ALA A 518 13.60 -33.74 -26.15
C ALA A 518 13.37 -32.23 -26.22
N LEU A 519 12.14 -31.76 -25.95
CA LEU A 519 11.81 -30.33 -25.89
C LEU A 519 12.16 -29.68 -24.55
N ASN A 520 12.48 -30.45 -23.52
CA ASN A 520 12.81 -29.97 -22.17
C ASN A 520 14.16 -30.56 -21.77
N ASN A 521 15.21 -30.21 -22.53
CA ASN A 521 16.61 -30.51 -22.24
C ASN A 521 16.98 -31.98 -21.92
N GLY A 522 16.18 -32.94 -22.39
CA GLY A 522 16.40 -34.35 -22.13
C GLY A 522 15.87 -34.84 -20.78
N ASN A 523 15.04 -34.03 -20.11
CA ASN A 523 14.35 -34.39 -18.86
C ASN A 523 13.66 -35.75 -18.99
N THR A 524 13.81 -36.56 -17.96
CA THR A 524 13.11 -37.84 -17.81
C THR A 524 11.62 -37.60 -17.52
N VAL A 525 10.75 -38.43 -18.10
CA VAL A 525 9.30 -38.24 -18.04
C VAL A 525 8.62 -39.47 -17.45
N GLY A 526 7.87 -39.23 -16.38
CA GLY A 526 7.04 -40.17 -15.66
C GLY A 526 5.57 -40.06 -15.98
N ILE A 527 4.88 -41.19 -16.01
CA ILE A 527 3.43 -41.22 -16.18
C ILE A 527 2.80 -42.17 -15.17
N THR A 528 1.89 -41.63 -14.37
CA THR A 528 0.91 -42.39 -13.59
C THR A 528 -0.48 -42.21 -14.20
N GLY A 529 -1.17 -43.32 -14.49
CA GLY A 529 -2.51 -43.29 -15.10
C GLY A 529 -2.47 -43.23 -16.64
N SER A 530 -3.40 -42.48 -17.22
CA SER A 530 -3.50 -42.29 -18.68
C SER A 530 -3.22 -40.82 -19.03
N VAL A 531 -2.45 -40.57 -20.10
CA VAL A 531 -2.16 -39.20 -20.57
C VAL A 531 -2.47 -39.11 -22.06
N ASN A 532 -3.20 -38.06 -22.45
CA ASN A 532 -3.56 -37.81 -23.84
C ASN A 532 -2.53 -36.91 -24.51
N PHE A 533 -1.72 -37.46 -25.40
CA PHE A 533 -0.75 -36.69 -26.21
C PHE A 533 -1.38 -36.11 -27.48
N ASN A 534 -0.65 -35.21 -28.14
CA ASN A 534 -1.03 -34.54 -29.40
C ASN A 534 -2.31 -33.68 -29.31
N GLN A 535 -2.57 -33.08 -28.15
CA GLN A 535 -3.70 -32.17 -27.98
C GLN A 535 -3.36 -30.76 -28.52
N PRO A 536 -4.36 -29.93 -28.85
CA PRO A 536 -4.13 -28.50 -29.14
C PRO A 536 -3.41 -27.81 -27.98
N ALA A 537 -2.66 -26.76 -28.28
CA ALA A 537 -2.04 -25.95 -27.24
C ALA A 537 -3.13 -25.33 -26.35
N PRO A 538 -2.93 -25.29 -25.02
CA PRO A 538 -3.78 -24.51 -24.14
C PRO A 538 -3.76 -23.03 -24.56
N PRO A 539 -4.84 -22.27 -24.30
CA PRO A 539 -4.78 -20.82 -24.45
C PRO A 539 -3.68 -20.26 -23.55
N THR A 540 -2.96 -19.25 -24.05
CA THR A 540 -2.02 -18.46 -23.25
C THR A 540 -2.73 -17.21 -22.73
N PRO A 541 -2.40 -16.73 -21.51
CA PRO A 541 -2.84 -15.46 -20.94
C PRO A 541 -2.84 -14.26 -21.90
#